data_AF-A0A9D8H946-F1
#
_entry.id   AF-A0A9D8H946-F1
#
_cell.length_a   1.000
_cell.length_b   1.000
_cell.length_c   1.000
_cell.angle_alpha   90.00
_cell.angle_beta   90.00
_cell.angle_gamma   90.00
#
_symmetry.space_group_name_H-M   'P 1'
#
loop_
_entity.id
_entity.type
_entity.pdbx_description
1 polymer ?
#
loop_
_entity_poly.entity_id
_entity_poly.type
_entity_poly.pdbx_seq_one_letter_code
_entity_poly.pdbx_strand_id
1 'polypeptide(L)'
;MAAPLRGKDRQRLGRAGEDRAAAWYTERGFAVLDRNWRCRHGEIDLVVRRGPLVAFVEVKTRGGSGFGDPVEAVTGEKRRRLRRLAAAWIAAAPERPVEVRFDVVGVLPTGLSVIPGAF
;
A
#
# COMPACT_ATOMS: atom_id res chain seq x y z
N MET A 1 -14.15 -1.73 -25.32
CA MET A 1 -14.39 -1.72 -23.86
C MET A 1 -14.00 -3.08 -23.30
N ALA A 2 -13.09 -3.15 -22.32
CA ALA A 2 -12.70 -4.42 -21.70
C ALA A 2 -13.79 -4.92 -20.75
N ALA A 3 -14.13 -6.21 -20.82
CA ALA A 3 -15.08 -6.83 -19.90
C ALA A 3 -14.57 -6.73 -18.44
N PRO A 4 -15.47 -6.58 -17.45
CA PRO A 4 -15.06 -6.51 -16.04
C PRO A 4 -14.41 -7.83 -15.60
N LEU A 5 -13.28 -7.71 -14.89
CA LEU A 5 -12.52 -8.86 -14.36
C LEU A 5 -13.33 -9.65 -13.33
N ARG A 6 -13.26 -10.99 -13.39
CA ARG A 6 -13.87 -11.89 -12.39
C ARG A 6 -13.12 -11.81 -11.05
N GLY A 7 -13.75 -12.24 -9.95
CA GLY A 7 -13.20 -12.08 -8.59
C GLY A 7 -11.80 -12.68 -8.38
N LYS A 8 -11.52 -13.86 -8.96
CA LYS A 8 -10.18 -14.50 -8.90
C LYS A 8 -9.12 -13.70 -9.67
N ASP A 9 -9.49 -13.13 -10.80
CA ASP A 9 -8.58 -12.35 -11.65
C ASP A 9 -8.21 -11.03 -10.97
N ARG A 10 -9.18 -10.40 -10.29
CA ARG A 10 -8.95 -9.21 -9.46
C ARG A 10 -7.99 -9.48 -8.30
N GLN A 11 -8.13 -10.63 -7.63
CA GLN A 11 -7.23 -11.00 -6.53
C GLN A 11 -5.80 -11.26 -7.03
N ARG A 12 -5.64 -11.97 -8.15
CA ARG A 12 -4.33 -12.19 -8.78
C ARG A 12 -3.69 -10.88 -9.21
N LEU A 13 -4.47 -9.98 -9.81
CA LEU A 13 -4.02 -8.65 -10.19
C LEU A 13 -3.60 -7.81 -8.97
N GLY A 14 -4.36 -7.88 -7.88
CA GLY A 14 -4.01 -7.25 -6.60
C GLY A 14 -2.63 -7.70 -6.09
N ARG A 15 -2.44 -9.02 -5.95
CA ARG A 15 -1.16 -9.60 -5.51
C ARG A 15 0.01 -9.22 -6.41
N ALA A 16 -0.18 -9.28 -7.72
CA ALA A 16 0.87 -8.88 -8.67
C ALA A 16 1.24 -7.38 -8.53
N GLY A 17 0.29 -6.53 -8.15
CA GLY A 17 0.57 -5.13 -7.84
C GLY A 17 1.35 -4.95 -6.54
N GLU A 18 0.99 -5.70 -5.50
CA GLU A 18 1.72 -5.71 -4.22
C GLU A 18 3.16 -6.19 -4.39
N ASP A 19 3.38 -7.25 -5.19
CA ASP A 19 4.72 -7.75 -5.51
C ASP A 19 5.58 -6.67 -6.20
N ARG A 20 5.00 -5.96 -7.18
CA ARG A 20 5.69 -4.87 -7.88
C ARG A 20 5.98 -3.68 -6.97
N ALA A 21 5.05 -3.34 -6.08
CA ALA A 21 5.26 -2.29 -5.10
C ALA A 21 6.38 -2.65 -4.11
N ALA A 22 6.38 -3.88 -3.59
CA ALA A 22 7.43 -4.37 -2.71
C ALA A 22 8.80 -4.32 -3.39
N ALA A 23 8.91 -4.82 -4.62
CA ALA A 23 10.15 -4.77 -5.40
C ALA A 23 10.65 -3.33 -5.59
N TRP A 24 9.76 -2.39 -5.96
CA TRP A 24 10.10 -0.98 -6.14
C TRP A 24 10.71 -0.35 -4.87
N TYR A 25 10.18 -0.68 -3.69
CA TYR A 25 10.70 -0.22 -2.40
C TYR A 25 12.05 -0.87 -2.07
N THR A 26 12.18 -2.18 -2.27
CA THR A 26 13.43 -2.92 -2.03
C THR A 26 14.57 -2.40 -2.89
N GLU A 27 14.35 -2.15 -4.18
CA GLU A 27 15.33 -1.53 -5.09
C GLU A 27 15.81 -0.15 -4.62
N ARG A 28 15.03 0.53 -3.77
CA ARG A 28 15.32 1.86 -3.22
C ARG A 28 15.82 1.83 -1.77
N GLY A 29 16.26 0.65 -1.33
CA GLY A 29 16.89 0.45 -0.02
C GLY A 29 15.90 0.39 1.14
N PHE A 30 14.62 0.09 0.89
CA PHE A 30 13.67 -0.20 1.96
C PHE A 30 13.65 -1.71 2.26
N ALA A 31 13.59 -2.07 3.53
CA ALA A 31 13.24 -3.42 3.96
C ALA A 31 11.71 -3.57 3.97
N VAL A 32 11.20 -4.69 3.46
CA VAL A 32 9.78 -5.04 3.61
C VAL A 32 9.63 -5.74 4.96
N LEU A 33 8.89 -5.12 5.88
CA LEU A 33 8.65 -5.66 7.22
C LEU A 33 7.45 -6.61 7.23
N ASP A 34 6.39 -6.24 6.52
CA ASP A 34 5.16 -7.01 6.45
C ASP A 34 4.44 -6.83 5.11
N ARG A 35 3.67 -7.84 4.73
CA ARG A 35 2.80 -7.87 3.55
C ARG A 35 1.43 -8.40 3.95
N ASN A 36 0.36 -7.79 3.45
CA ASN A 36 -1.03 -8.16 3.77
C ASN A 36 -1.26 -8.34 5.27
N TRP A 37 -0.71 -7.45 6.10
CA TRP A 37 -0.81 -7.55 7.55
C TRP A 37 -2.25 -7.29 7.99
N ARG A 38 -2.84 -8.23 8.73
CA ARG A 38 -4.27 -8.20 9.09
C ARG A 38 -4.46 -8.12 10.60
N CYS A 39 -5.47 -7.36 10.99
CA CYS A 39 -6.01 -7.38 12.34
C CYS A 39 -7.53 -7.15 12.30
N ARG A 40 -8.18 -7.07 13.47
CA ARG A 40 -9.64 -6.83 13.56
C ARG A 40 -10.12 -5.54 12.88
N HIS A 41 -9.22 -4.58 12.64
CA HIS A 41 -9.55 -3.28 12.02
C HIS A 41 -9.42 -3.30 10.48
N GLY A 42 -8.87 -4.36 9.90
CA GLY A 42 -8.62 -4.46 8.47
C GLY A 42 -7.23 -4.97 8.11
N GLU A 43 -6.70 -4.45 7.02
CA GLU A 43 -5.49 -4.93 6.38
C GLU A 43 -4.62 -3.75 5.94
N ILE A 44 -3.30 -3.92 6.05
CA ILE A 44 -2.27 -3.05 5.47
C ILE A 44 -1.60 -3.85 4.35
N ASP A 45 -1.53 -3.29 3.14
CA ASP A 45 -0.99 -4.01 1.99
C ASP A 45 0.52 -4.24 2.15
N LEU A 46 1.30 -3.19 2.46
CA LEU A 46 2.72 -3.29 2.76
C LEU A 46 3.14 -2.40 3.93
N VAL A 47 4.10 -2.88 4.71
CA VAL A 47 4.85 -2.08 5.69
C VAL A 47 6.33 -2.14 5.32
N VAL A 48 6.95 -0.98 5.09
CA VAL A 48 8.34 -0.89 4.64
C VAL A 48 9.16 0.05 5.51
N ARG A 49 10.45 -0.22 5.68
CA ARG A 49 11.34 0.56 6.54
C ARG A 49 12.59 1.03 5.81
N ARG A 50 13.01 2.27 6.06
CA ARG A 50 14.33 2.77 5.68
C ARG A 50 14.90 3.64 6.81
N GLY A 51 15.88 3.09 7.54
CA GLY A 51 16.41 3.72 8.74
C GLY A 51 15.32 3.94 9.81
N PRO A 52 15.11 5.18 10.29
CA PRO A 52 14.12 5.51 11.32
C PRO A 52 12.67 5.53 10.82
N LEU A 53 12.48 5.57 9.49
CA LEU A 53 11.18 5.71 8.84
C LEU A 53 10.52 4.36 8.60
N VAL A 54 9.27 4.22 9.04
CA VAL A 54 8.34 3.17 8.60
C VAL A 54 7.23 3.80 7.76
N ALA A 55 7.04 3.29 6.55
CA ALA A 55 5.95 3.68 5.67
C ALA A 55 4.87 2.59 5.61
N PHE A 56 3.63 2.99 5.82
CA PHE A 56 2.44 2.15 5.64
C PHE A 56 1.88 2.43 4.25
N VAL A 57 1.84 1.41 3.41
CA VAL A 57 1.59 1.57 1.98
C VAL A 57 0.25 0.96 1.61
N GLU A 58 -0.57 1.75 0.94
CA GLU A 58 -1.78 1.28 0.25
C GLU A 58 -1.48 1.07 -1.24
N VAL A 59 -1.74 -0.11 -1.76
CA VAL A 59 -1.48 -0.50 -3.16
C VAL A 59 -2.78 -0.56 -3.94
N LYS A 60 -2.86 0.19 -5.03
CA LYS A 60 -4.01 0.22 -5.93
C LYS A 60 -3.62 -0.27 -7.31
N THR A 61 -3.92 -1.53 -7.61
CA THR A 61 -3.77 -2.08 -8.97
C THR A 61 -4.98 -1.76 -9.82
N ARG A 62 -4.75 -1.22 -11.04
CA ARG A 62 -5.82 -0.97 -12.02
C ARG A 62 -5.57 -1.79 -13.29
N GLY A 63 -6.64 -2.37 -13.84
CA GLY A 63 -6.61 -3.13 -15.10
C GLY A 63 -6.96 -2.31 -16.35
N GLY A 64 -7.15 -0.99 -16.25
CA GLY A 64 -7.58 -0.12 -17.36
C GLY A 64 -7.22 1.35 -17.16
N SER A 65 -7.52 2.19 -18.16
CA SER A 65 -7.09 3.59 -18.31
C SER A 65 -7.88 4.63 -17.50
N GLY A 66 -8.61 4.23 -16.45
CA GLY A 66 -9.36 5.18 -15.63
C GLY A 66 -8.43 6.15 -14.90
N PHE A 67 -8.48 7.43 -15.27
CA PHE A 67 -7.72 8.52 -14.66
C PHE A 67 -8.36 8.96 -13.32
N GLY A 68 -7.53 9.39 -12.39
CA GLY A 68 -7.91 9.94 -11.08
C GLY A 68 -6.75 9.79 -10.12
N ASP A 69 -6.36 10.88 -9.44
CA ASP A 69 -5.19 10.92 -8.56
C ASP A 69 -5.32 9.81 -7.49
N PRO A 70 -4.30 8.94 -7.31
CA PRO A 70 -4.31 7.93 -6.27
C PRO A 70 -4.62 8.49 -4.87
N VAL A 71 -4.26 9.75 -4.59
CA VAL A 71 -4.55 10.49 -3.34
C VAL A 71 -6.02 10.89 -3.24
N GLU A 72 -6.61 11.44 -4.31
CA GLU A 72 -8.05 11.75 -4.35
C GLU A 72 -8.89 10.50 -4.09
N ALA A 73 -8.40 9.35 -4.54
CA ALA A 73 -9.02 8.06 -4.28
C ALA A 73 -8.84 7.53 -2.84
N VAL A 74 -8.11 8.20 -1.94
CA VAL A 74 -8.04 7.87 -0.50
C VAL A 74 -8.92 8.83 0.30
N THR A 75 -10.17 8.40 0.50
CA THR A 75 -11.18 9.14 1.26
C THR A 75 -10.74 9.38 2.71
N GLY A 76 -11.30 10.39 3.37
CA GLY A 76 -11.01 10.67 4.79
C GLY A 76 -11.29 9.48 5.72
N GLU A 77 -12.29 8.66 5.40
CA GLU A 77 -12.55 7.40 6.11
C GLU A 77 -11.40 6.41 5.96
N LYS A 78 -10.89 6.24 4.74
CA LYS A 78 -9.76 5.34 4.47
C LYS A 78 -8.49 5.81 5.17
N ARG A 79 -8.23 7.11 5.21
CA ARG A 79 -7.12 7.71 5.98
C ARG A 79 -7.23 7.39 7.47
N ARG A 80 -8.40 7.60 8.08
CA ARG A 80 -8.66 7.27 9.50
C ARG A 80 -8.45 5.78 9.78
N ARG A 81 -8.90 4.91 8.87
CA ARG A 81 -8.71 3.46 8.99
C ARG A 81 -7.24 3.08 8.93
N LEU A 82 -6.49 3.60 7.95
CA LEU A 82 -5.05 3.33 7.82
C LEU A 82 -4.26 3.82 9.03
N ARG A 83 -4.60 4.98 9.62
CA ARG A 83 -3.97 5.44 10.87
C ARG A 83 -4.24 4.49 12.05
N ARG A 84 -5.47 3.95 12.18
CA ARG A 84 -5.79 2.94 13.20
C ARG A 84 -5.03 1.63 12.99
N LEU A 85 -4.91 1.20 11.73
CA LEU A 85 -4.15 0.02 11.37
C LEU A 85 -2.66 0.18 11.67
N ALA A 86 -2.06 1.30 11.30
CA ALA A 86 -0.68 1.64 11.63
C ALA A 86 -0.45 1.64 13.14
N ALA A 87 -1.34 2.24 13.93
CA ALA A 87 -1.24 2.22 15.38
C ALA A 87 -1.29 0.79 15.95
N ALA A 88 -2.15 -0.07 15.41
CA ALA A 88 -2.22 -1.47 15.82
C ALA A 88 -0.97 -2.27 15.42
N TRP A 89 -0.42 -2.01 14.23
CA TRP A 89 0.83 -2.63 13.78
C TRP A 89 2.01 -2.20 14.68
N ILE A 90 2.14 -0.91 14.97
CA ILE A 90 3.21 -0.37 15.84
C ILE A 90 3.11 -0.95 17.25
N ALA A 91 1.89 -1.16 17.78
CA ALA A 91 1.69 -1.76 19.09
C ALA A 91 2.13 -3.24 19.16
N ALA A 92 2.11 -3.95 18.01
CA ALA A 92 2.54 -5.34 17.90
C ALA A 92 4.01 -5.49 17.47
N ALA A 93 4.63 -4.43 16.97
CA ALA A 93 6.00 -4.45 16.49
C ALA A 93 7.01 -4.55 17.64
N PRO A 94 8.14 -5.26 17.44
CA PRO A 94 9.19 -5.38 18.46
C PRO A 94 9.90 -4.05 18.74
N GLU A 95 9.92 -3.15 17.74
CA GLU A 95 10.52 -1.82 17.84
C GLU A 95 9.53 -0.76 17.37
N ARG A 96 9.52 0.38 18.05
CA ARG A 96 8.71 1.53 17.63
C ARG A 96 9.46 2.35 16.58
N PRO A 97 8.78 2.77 15.48
CA PRO A 97 9.38 3.69 14.53
C PRO A 97 9.53 5.08 15.14
N VAL A 98 10.55 5.81 14.68
CA VAL A 98 10.74 7.23 15.03
C VAL A 98 9.91 8.10 14.09
N GLU A 99 9.86 7.73 12.80
CA GLU A 99 9.08 8.42 11.77
C GLU A 99 8.08 7.49 11.13
N VAL A 100 6.86 7.99 10.92
CA VAL A 100 5.77 7.28 10.26
C VAL A 100 5.32 8.06 9.03
N ARG A 101 5.11 7.36 7.92
CA ARG A 101 4.58 7.94 6.69
C ARG A 101 3.51 7.04 6.08
N PHE A 102 2.54 7.63 5.40
CA PHE A 102 1.52 6.89 4.66
C PHE A 102 1.73 7.12 3.17
N ASP A 103 2.04 6.04 2.46
CA ASP A 103 2.31 6.10 1.03
C ASP A 103 1.14 5.48 0.25
N VAL A 104 0.91 5.98 -0.96
CA VAL A 104 -0.03 5.37 -1.91
C VAL A 104 0.73 4.97 -3.16
N VAL A 105 0.54 3.72 -3.58
CA VAL A 105 1.13 3.18 -4.80
C VAL A 105 0.04 2.88 -5.81
N GLY A 106 0.13 3.50 -6.99
CA GLY A 106 -0.68 3.16 -8.14
C GLY A 106 0.06 2.19 -9.05
N VAL A 107 -0.53 1.03 -9.35
CA VAL A 107 0.06 0.03 -10.25
C VAL A 107 -0.78 -0.08 -11.52
N LEU A 108 -0.13 0.18 -12.66
CA LEU A 108 -0.65 0.03 -14.01
C LEU A 108 0.15 -1.02 -14.78
N PRO A 109 -0.39 -1.64 -15.84
CA PRO A 109 0.39 -2.54 -16.69
C PRO A 109 1.69 -1.91 -17.22
N THR A 110 1.67 -0.59 -17.52
CA THR A 110 2.79 0.15 -18.11
C THR A 110 3.77 0.71 -17.08
N GLY A 111 3.45 0.72 -15.79
CA GLY A 111 4.31 1.38 -14.81
C GLY A 111 3.72 1.43 -13.41
N LEU A 112 4.46 2.07 -12.51
CA LEU A 112 4.11 2.23 -11.11
C LEU A 112 4.36 3.68 -10.70
N SER A 113 3.40 4.28 -10.00
CA SER A 113 3.54 5.59 -9.37
C SER A 113 3.52 5.45 -7.86
N VAL A 114 4.41 6.16 -7.18
CA VAL A 114 4.47 6.23 -5.71
C VAL A 114 4.23 7.66 -5.29
N ILE A 115 3.33 7.85 -4.33
CA ILE A 115 3.06 9.13 -3.70
C ILE A 115 3.46 9.01 -2.23
N PRO A 116 4.69 9.41 -1.87
CA PRO A 116 5.15 9.39 -0.49
C PRO A 116 4.40 10.41 0.36
N GLY A 117 4.02 10.05 1.59
CA GLY A 117 3.39 11.00 2.51
C GLY A 117 2.05 11.55 1.99
N ALA A 118 1.25 10.68 1.39
CA ALA A 118 -0.02 11.03 0.76
C ALA A 118 -1.04 11.65 1.74
N PHE A 119 -0.95 11.37 3.05
CA PHE A 119 -1.82 11.93 4.10
C PHE A 119 -1.32 11.68 5.54
#